data_AF-A0A535JGZ3-F1
#
_entry.id   AF-A0A535JGZ3-F1
#
_cell.length_a   1.000
_cell.length_b   1.000
_cell.length_c   1.000
_cell.angle_alpha   90.00
_cell.angle_beta   90.00
_cell.angle_gamma   90.00
#
_symmetry.space_group_name_H-M   'P 1'
#
loop_
_entity.id
_entity.type
_entity.pdbx_description
1 polymer ?
#
loop_
_entity_poly.entity_id
_entity_poly.type
_entity_poly.pdbx_seq_one_letter_code
_entity_poly.pdbx_strand_id
1 'polypeptide(L)'
;MPGRGVWLPSSRTKRPFREESPVAVDRRHEAETDAERKRLRALVTRSTDDDLRRAMPGGWTVAGVLAHMGYWDARAIYWLDKWSRTGQPTPYEPENVEAVNDAAKPLCLALRPRDAAQLALRLADEADSKVSALTDTVLAKAQALESLPFNLSRATHRKEHLDELESALAAK
;
A
#
# COMPACT_ATOMS: atom_id res chain seq x y z
N MET A 1 -75.45 -15.30 32.48
CA MET A 1 -75.67 -14.53 31.22
C MET A 1 -74.86 -13.25 31.33
N PRO A 2 -74.12 -12.77 30.31
CA PRO A 2 -73.60 -13.37 29.06
C PRO A 2 -72.05 -13.51 29.15
N GLY A 3 -71.24 -13.98 28.19
CA GLY A 3 -71.41 -14.44 26.83
C GLY A 3 -70.11 -15.18 26.42
N ARG A 4 -70.25 -16.20 25.57
CA ARG A 4 -69.16 -17.05 25.09
C ARG A 4 -68.28 -16.26 24.10
N GLY A 5 -66.99 -16.13 24.40
CA GLY A 5 -65.97 -15.72 23.42
C GLY A 5 -65.07 -16.91 23.12
N VAL A 6 -65.19 -17.47 21.91
CA VAL A 6 -64.29 -18.51 21.40
C VAL A 6 -62.97 -17.84 21.04
N TRP A 7 -61.90 -18.16 21.77
CA TRP A 7 -60.53 -17.81 21.40
C TRP A 7 -59.89 -19.00 20.68
N LEU A 8 -59.67 -18.88 19.37
CA LEU A 8 -58.82 -19.80 18.60
C LEU A 8 -57.34 -19.42 18.85
N PRO A 9 -56.44 -20.37 19.14
CA PRO A 9 -55.03 -20.05 19.23
C PRO A 9 -54.48 -19.76 17.83
N SER A 10 -54.00 -18.55 17.60
CA SER A 10 -53.18 -18.22 16.44
C SER A 10 -51.83 -18.94 16.59
N SER A 11 -51.69 -20.08 15.93
CA SER A 11 -50.41 -20.73 15.73
C SER A 11 -49.57 -19.85 14.78
N ARG A 12 -48.86 -18.88 15.35
CA ARG A 12 -47.84 -18.10 14.66
C ARG A 12 -46.66 -19.06 14.40
N THR A 13 -46.70 -19.74 13.27
CA THR A 13 -45.63 -20.62 12.78
C THR A 13 -44.34 -19.80 12.78
N LYS A 14 -43.38 -20.15 13.66
CA LYS A 14 -42.02 -19.63 13.58
C LYS A 14 -41.49 -20.04 12.21
N ARG A 15 -41.24 -19.08 11.33
CA ARG A 15 -40.51 -19.34 10.09
C ARG A 15 -39.17 -19.98 10.48
N PRO A 16 -38.80 -21.13 9.92
CA PRO A 16 -37.50 -21.71 10.23
C PRO A 16 -36.42 -20.73 9.78
N PHE A 17 -35.41 -20.55 10.64
CA PHE A 17 -34.19 -19.85 10.27
C PHE A 17 -33.60 -20.61 9.08
N ARG A 18 -33.58 -19.96 7.91
CA ARG A 18 -32.97 -20.54 6.72
C ARG A 18 -31.48 -20.49 6.96
N GLU A 19 -30.86 -21.62 7.28
CA GLU A 19 -29.42 -21.77 7.14
C GLU A 19 -29.10 -21.46 5.68
N GLU A 20 -28.40 -20.34 5.47
CA GLU A 20 -27.85 -20.03 4.16
C GLU A 20 -26.90 -21.16 3.79
N SER A 21 -27.22 -21.88 2.70
CA SER A 21 -26.32 -22.90 2.18
C SER A 21 -24.96 -22.26 1.92
N PRO A 22 -23.84 -22.90 2.32
CA PRO A 22 -22.52 -22.33 2.15
C PRO A 22 -22.30 -22.00 0.68
N VAL A 23 -22.06 -20.71 0.40
CA VAL A 23 -21.76 -20.23 -0.94
C VAL A 23 -20.48 -20.93 -1.37
N ALA A 24 -20.54 -21.74 -2.43
CA ALA A 24 -19.35 -22.34 -3.01
C ALA A 24 -18.45 -21.20 -3.54
N VAL A 25 -17.26 -21.05 -2.97
CA VAL A 25 -16.32 -19.99 -3.33
C VAL A 25 -15.39 -20.48 -4.45
N ASP A 26 -15.27 -19.71 -5.53
CA ASP A 26 -14.29 -19.96 -6.58
C ASP A 26 -12.87 -19.65 -6.09
N ARG A 27 -12.00 -20.66 -6.14
CA ARG A 27 -10.61 -20.62 -5.65
C ARG A 27 -9.58 -20.86 -6.75
N ARG A 28 -9.94 -20.74 -8.03
CA ARG A 28 -9.02 -20.99 -9.16
C ARG A 28 -7.71 -20.19 -9.11
N HIS A 29 -7.74 -18.98 -8.52
CA HIS A 29 -6.56 -18.14 -8.34
C HIS A 29 -5.46 -18.79 -7.47
N GLU A 30 -5.79 -19.76 -6.61
CA GLU A 30 -4.81 -20.43 -5.73
C GLU A 30 -3.73 -21.16 -6.56
N ALA A 31 -4.12 -21.89 -7.61
CA ALA A 31 -3.17 -22.63 -8.45
C ALA A 31 -2.24 -21.72 -9.24
N GLU A 32 -2.76 -20.62 -9.78
CA GLU A 32 -2.00 -19.63 -10.55
C GLU A 32 -0.99 -18.89 -9.67
N THR A 33 -1.43 -18.42 -8.50
CA THR A 33 -0.56 -17.72 -7.54
C THR A 33 0.52 -18.63 -6.97
N ASP A 34 0.22 -19.90 -6.71
CA ASP A 34 1.21 -20.89 -6.29
C ASP A 34 2.28 -21.17 -7.34
N ALA A 35 1.89 -21.27 -8.61
CA ALA A 35 2.82 -21.50 -9.71
C ALA A 35 3.81 -20.32 -9.86
N GLU A 36 3.31 -19.08 -9.86
CA GLU A 36 4.17 -17.91 -9.99
C GLU A 36 5.04 -17.69 -8.75
N ARG A 37 4.53 -17.98 -7.54
CA ARG A 37 5.35 -17.93 -6.32
C ARG A 37 6.51 -18.95 -6.36
N LYS A 38 6.30 -20.16 -6.90
CA LYS A 38 7.36 -21.15 -7.12
C LYS A 38 8.39 -20.65 -8.14
N ARG A 39 7.94 -20.02 -9.23
CA ARG A 39 8.82 -19.45 -10.26
C ARG A 39 9.66 -18.30 -9.72
N LEU A 40 9.06 -17.40 -8.93
CA LEU A 40 9.76 -16.31 -8.24
C LEU A 40 10.85 -16.87 -7.32
N ARG A 41 10.50 -17.86 -6.48
CA ARG A 41 11.46 -18.53 -5.59
C ARG A 41 12.64 -19.11 -6.38
N ALA A 42 12.37 -19.84 -7.46
CA ALA A 42 13.39 -20.45 -8.30
C ALA A 42 14.27 -19.41 -9.03
N LEU A 43 13.72 -18.25 -9.39
CA LEU A 43 14.47 -17.15 -9.98
C LEU A 43 15.41 -16.51 -8.96
N VAL A 44 14.88 -16.06 -7.82
CA VAL A 44 15.67 -15.40 -6.77
C VAL A 44 16.78 -16.32 -6.25
N THR A 45 16.49 -17.61 -6.08
CA THR A 45 17.47 -18.58 -5.56
C THR A 45 18.67 -18.78 -6.50
N ARG A 46 18.46 -18.69 -7.83
CA ARG A 46 19.53 -18.93 -8.81
C ARG A 46 20.23 -17.67 -9.27
N SER A 47 19.66 -16.49 -9.01
CA SER A 47 20.20 -15.22 -9.48
C SER A 47 21.45 -14.83 -8.69
N THR A 48 22.50 -14.46 -9.41
CA THR A 48 23.70 -13.83 -8.83
C THR A 48 23.50 -12.33 -8.64
N ASP A 49 24.37 -11.68 -7.87
CA ASP A 49 24.37 -10.21 -7.75
C ASP A 49 24.53 -9.51 -9.10
N ASP A 50 25.30 -10.09 -10.04
CA ASP A 50 25.46 -9.53 -11.38
C ASP A 50 24.19 -9.66 -12.21
N ASP A 51 23.47 -10.79 -12.09
CA ASP A 51 22.15 -10.93 -12.71
C ASP A 51 21.17 -9.90 -12.15
N LEU A 52 21.20 -9.68 -10.83
CA LEU A 52 20.34 -8.72 -10.13
C LEU A 52 20.67 -7.27 -10.50
N ARG A 53 21.93 -6.95 -10.79
CA ARG A 53 22.38 -5.61 -11.24
C ARG A 53 22.10 -5.34 -12.71
N ARG A 54 21.75 -6.36 -13.51
CA ARG A 54 21.49 -6.21 -14.94
C ARG A 54 20.41 -5.17 -15.20
N ALA A 55 20.70 -4.24 -16.11
CA ALA A 55 19.77 -3.19 -16.53
C ALA A 55 18.56 -3.77 -17.28
N MET A 56 17.42 -3.09 -17.08
CA MET A 56 16.12 -3.34 -17.68
C MET A 56 15.60 -2.01 -18.29
N PRO A 57 14.65 -2.05 -19.24
CA PRO A 57 14.08 -0.83 -19.84
C PRO A 57 13.56 0.17 -18.81
N GLY A 58 13.60 1.46 -19.14
CA GLY A 58 13.11 2.53 -18.25
C GLY A 58 14.03 2.84 -17.05
N GLY A 59 15.30 2.44 -17.10
CA GLY A 59 16.28 2.70 -16.04
C GLY A 59 16.21 1.74 -14.85
N TRP A 60 15.42 0.66 -14.97
CA TRP A 60 15.31 -0.37 -13.95
C TRP A 60 16.52 -1.32 -13.97
N THR A 61 16.66 -2.11 -12.91
CA THR A 61 17.46 -3.34 -12.89
C THR A 61 16.56 -4.53 -12.61
N VAL A 62 17.07 -5.75 -12.77
CA VAL A 62 16.34 -6.96 -12.36
C VAL A 62 15.95 -6.88 -10.87
N ALA A 63 16.87 -6.47 -9.99
CA ALA A 63 16.58 -6.24 -8.57
C ALA A 63 15.51 -5.16 -8.37
N GLY A 64 15.55 -4.08 -9.14
CA GLY A 64 14.56 -3.00 -9.07
C GLY A 64 13.15 -3.49 -9.41
N VAL A 65 13.01 -4.32 -10.45
CA VAL A 65 11.71 -4.93 -10.82
C VAL A 65 11.23 -5.90 -9.74
N LEU A 66 12.13 -6.69 -9.14
CA LEU A 66 11.77 -7.58 -8.02
C LEU A 66 11.29 -6.79 -6.80
N ALA A 67 11.95 -5.67 -6.46
CA ALA A 67 11.50 -4.78 -5.40
C ALA A 67 10.14 -4.14 -5.72
N HIS A 68 9.90 -3.75 -6.98
CA HIS A 68 8.61 -3.25 -7.44
C HIS A 68 7.48 -4.29 -7.28
N MET A 69 7.74 -5.56 -7.61
CA MET A 69 6.78 -6.65 -7.35
C MET A 69 6.48 -6.75 -5.85
N GLY A 70 7.53 -6.75 -5.02
CA GLY A 70 7.41 -6.82 -3.56
C GLY A 70 6.60 -5.66 -2.96
N TYR A 71 6.69 -4.45 -3.52
CA TYR A 71 5.86 -3.31 -3.11
C TYR A 71 4.35 -3.60 -3.30
N TRP A 72 3.97 -4.16 -4.44
CA TRP A 72 2.55 -4.49 -4.69
C TRP A 72 2.05 -5.62 -3.79
N ASP A 73 2.89 -6.62 -3.50
CA ASP A 73 2.56 -7.66 -2.53
C ASP A 73 2.43 -7.09 -1.10
N ALA A 74 3.30 -6.17 -0.69
CA ALA A 74 3.19 -5.47 0.60
C ALA A 74 1.90 -4.66 0.69
N ARG A 75 1.49 -4.00 -0.40
CA ARG A 75 0.20 -3.30 -0.47
C ARG A 75 -0.99 -4.26 -0.34
N ALA A 76 -0.91 -5.45 -0.93
CA ALA A 76 -1.95 -6.47 -0.77
C ALA A 76 -2.03 -6.96 0.69
N ILE A 77 -0.88 -7.18 1.33
CA ILE A 77 -0.79 -7.57 2.76
C ILE A 77 -1.49 -6.55 3.65
N TYR A 78 -1.24 -5.24 3.47
CA TYR A 78 -1.91 -4.19 4.23
C TYR A 78 -3.45 -4.33 4.23
N TRP A 79 -4.03 -4.56 3.05
CA TRP A 79 -5.47 -4.74 2.90
C TRP A 79 -5.95 -6.05 3.53
N LEU A 80 -5.24 -7.16 3.31
CA LEU A 80 -5.58 -8.44 3.90
C LEU A 80 -5.56 -8.37 5.44
N ASP A 81 -4.60 -7.64 6.02
CA ASP A 81 -4.52 -7.40 7.46
C ASP A 81 -5.63 -6.47 7.96
N LYS A 82 -6.04 -5.46 7.18
CA LYS A 82 -7.23 -4.66 7.50
C LYS A 82 -8.48 -5.54 7.50
N TRP A 83 -8.68 -6.35 6.46
CA TRP A 83 -9.86 -7.19 6.30
C TRP A 83 -9.94 -8.31 7.35
N SER A 84 -8.80 -8.90 7.73
CA SER A 84 -8.76 -9.93 8.78
C SER A 84 -9.19 -9.37 10.14
N ARG A 85 -8.89 -8.10 10.43
CA ARG A 85 -9.31 -7.40 11.66
C ARG A 85 -10.78 -6.97 11.64
N THR A 86 -11.29 -6.51 10.50
CA THR A 86 -12.67 -5.98 10.38
C THR A 86 -13.69 -7.04 9.96
N GLY A 87 -13.25 -8.16 9.42
CA GLY A 87 -14.09 -9.17 8.77
C GLY A 87 -14.72 -8.70 7.46
N GLN A 88 -14.33 -7.53 6.93
CA GLN A 88 -14.97 -6.91 5.77
C GLN A 88 -13.94 -6.45 4.72
N PRO A 89 -14.09 -6.85 3.45
CA PRO A 89 -13.27 -6.31 2.38
C PRO A 89 -13.58 -4.82 2.18
N THR A 90 -12.54 -4.07 1.84
CA THR A 90 -12.66 -2.63 1.52
C THR A 90 -12.88 -2.48 0.02
N PRO A 91 -13.89 -1.72 -0.44
CA PRO A 91 -14.00 -1.32 -1.84
C PRO A 91 -12.76 -0.56 -2.33
N TYR A 92 -12.64 -0.35 -3.64
CA TYR A 92 -11.56 0.46 -4.17
C TYR A 92 -11.59 1.89 -3.59
N GLU A 93 -10.48 2.29 -2.98
CA GLU A 93 -10.24 3.64 -2.48
C GLU A 93 -9.12 4.28 -3.33
N PRO A 94 -9.36 5.44 -3.98
CA PRO A 94 -8.28 6.21 -4.60
C PRO A 94 -7.26 6.64 -3.53
N GLU A 95 -5.98 6.43 -3.81
CA GLU A 95 -4.81 6.94 -3.06
C GLU A 95 -4.92 6.89 -1.52
N ASN A 96 -5.10 5.69 -0.97
CA ASN A 96 -4.96 5.46 0.47
C ASN A 96 -3.49 5.62 0.93
N VAL A 97 -3.18 6.74 1.59
CA VAL A 97 -1.82 7.13 2.03
C VAL A 97 -1.21 6.09 2.97
N GLU A 98 -1.99 5.50 3.87
CA GLU A 98 -1.49 4.46 4.80
C GLU A 98 -1.05 3.22 4.02
N ALA A 99 -1.86 2.77 3.06
CA ALA A 99 -1.52 1.62 2.22
C ALA A 99 -0.26 1.89 1.37
N VAL A 100 -0.06 3.12 0.89
CA VAL A 100 1.15 3.51 0.15
C VAL A 100 2.38 3.49 1.06
N ASN A 101 2.29 4.12 2.22
CA ASN A 101 3.40 4.21 3.17
C ASN A 101 3.78 2.84 3.73
N ASP A 102 2.80 2.02 4.10
CA ASP A 102 3.03 0.68 4.65
C ASP A 102 3.59 -0.28 3.59
N ALA A 103 3.16 -0.15 2.33
CA ALA A 103 3.75 -0.90 1.22
C ALA A 103 5.19 -0.50 0.91
N ALA A 104 5.56 0.77 1.08
CA ALA A 104 6.92 1.26 0.87
C ALA A 104 7.86 0.88 2.04
N LYS A 105 7.33 0.70 3.25
CA LYS A 105 8.12 0.49 4.47
C LYS A 105 9.09 -0.70 4.40
N PRO A 106 8.70 -1.92 3.95
CA PRO A 106 9.64 -3.03 3.82
C PRO A 106 10.82 -2.71 2.90
N LEU A 107 10.59 -1.94 1.84
CA LEU A 107 11.65 -1.53 0.91
C LEU A 107 12.59 -0.53 1.58
N CYS A 108 12.06 0.46 2.30
CA CYS A 108 12.86 1.42 3.06
C CYS A 108 13.74 0.73 4.12
N LEU A 109 13.20 -0.27 4.82
CA LEU A 109 13.91 -1.02 5.87
C LEU A 109 14.93 -2.03 5.33
N ALA A 110 14.82 -2.43 4.06
CA ALA A 110 15.78 -3.32 3.40
C ALA A 110 17.06 -2.59 2.94
N LEU A 111 17.04 -1.26 2.86
CA LEU A 111 18.20 -0.47 2.47
C LEU A 111 19.31 -0.56 3.52
N ARG A 112 20.56 -0.64 3.05
CA ARG A 112 21.71 -0.45 3.95
C ARG A 112 21.60 0.94 4.58
N PRO A 113 21.78 1.11 5.91
CA PRO A 113 21.52 2.38 6.58
C PRO A 113 22.23 3.59 5.96
N ARG A 114 23.48 3.42 5.51
CA ARG A 114 24.24 4.49 4.85
C ARG A 114 23.67 4.86 3.48
N ASP A 115 23.22 3.87 2.71
CA ASP A 115 22.61 4.11 1.39
C ASP A 115 21.30 4.87 1.54
N ALA A 116 20.48 4.53 2.54
CA ALA A 116 19.24 5.24 2.82
C ALA A 116 19.48 6.73 3.11
N ALA A 117 20.45 7.04 3.99
CA ALA A 117 20.81 8.42 4.31
C ALA A 117 21.36 9.20 3.09
N GLN A 118 22.24 8.58 2.31
CA GLN A 118 22.80 9.20 1.11
C GLN A 118 21.74 9.40 0.02
N LEU A 119 20.84 8.43 -0.16
CA LEU A 119 19.72 8.53 -1.08
C LEU A 119 18.80 9.69 -0.70
N ALA A 120 18.45 9.83 0.58
CA ALA A 120 17.61 10.92 1.07
C ALA A 120 18.22 12.29 0.75
N LEU A 121 19.52 12.48 0.99
CA LEU A 121 20.23 13.72 0.67
C LEU A 121 20.25 13.99 -0.84
N ARG A 122 20.68 13.02 -1.66
CA ARG A 122 20.75 13.21 -3.10
C ARG A 122 19.38 13.55 -3.72
N LEU A 123 18.31 12.91 -3.28
CA LEU A 123 16.96 13.18 -3.78
C LEU A 123 16.43 14.54 -3.29
N ALA A 124 16.84 14.98 -2.10
CA ALA A 124 16.55 16.34 -1.64
C ALA A 124 17.20 17.38 -2.56
N ASP A 125 18.50 17.23 -2.84
CA ASP A 125 19.24 18.11 -3.75
C ASP A 125 18.63 18.12 -5.16
N GLU A 126 18.29 16.94 -5.69
CA GLU A 126 17.71 16.81 -7.02
C GLU A 126 16.32 17.45 -7.11
N ALA A 127 15.45 17.22 -6.10
CA ALA A 127 14.13 17.83 -6.06
C ALA A 127 14.21 19.35 -5.99
N ASP A 128 15.08 19.89 -5.13
CA ASP A 128 15.24 21.32 -4.93
C ASP A 128 15.83 21.97 -6.19
N SER A 129 16.80 21.31 -6.82
CA SER A 129 17.38 21.75 -8.10
C SER A 129 16.33 21.81 -9.21
N LYS A 130 15.44 20.82 -9.30
CA LYS A 130 14.37 20.81 -10.31
C LYS A 130 13.34 21.90 -10.07
N VAL A 131 12.96 22.18 -8.81
CA VAL A 131 12.08 23.30 -8.47
C VAL A 131 12.75 24.63 -8.79
N SER A 132 14.02 24.80 -8.44
CA SER A 132 14.78 26.02 -8.72
C SER A 132 15.01 26.26 -10.21
N ALA A 133 15.00 25.22 -11.05
CA ALA A 133 15.19 25.30 -12.49
C ALA A 133 13.88 25.58 -13.26
N LEU A 134 12.73 25.66 -12.58
CA LEU A 134 11.48 26.04 -13.22
C LEU A 134 11.60 27.46 -13.79
N THR A 135 11.15 27.65 -15.02
CA THR A 135 11.04 29.01 -15.58
C THR A 135 9.93 29.77 -14.86
N ASP A 136 10.03 31.10 -14.79
CA ASP A 136 9.00 31.96 -14.18
C ASP A 136 7.61 31.69 -14.76
N THR A 137 7.53 31.37 -16.06
CA THR A 137 6.27 31.01 -16.72
C THR A 137 5.67 29.72 -16.17
N VAL A 138 6.49 28.68 -15.94
CA VAL A 138 6.01 27.41 -15.39
C VAL A 138 5.68 27.57 -13.91
N LEU A 139 6.51 28.29 -13.16
CA LEU A 139 6.29 28.56 -11.74
C LEU A 139 4.99 29.34 -11.52
N ALA A 140 4.73 30.39 -12.31
CA ALA A 140 3.50 31.17 -12.24
C ALA A 140 2.26 30.31 -12.55
N LYS A 141 2.35 29.43 -13.56
CA LYS A 141 1.26 28.48 -13.88
C LYS A 141 1.02 27.50 -12.74
N ALA A 142 2.08 26.98 -12.11
CA ALA A 142 1.95 26.08 -10.98
C ALA A 142 1.32 26.79 -9.76
N GLN A 143 1.72 28.03 -9.48
CA GLN A 143 1.18 28.84 -8.38
C GLN A 143 -0.28 29.27 -8.60
N ALA A 144 -0.75 29.29 -9.85
CA ALA A 144 -2.14 29.61 -10.18
C ALA A 144 -3.10 28.42 -10.05
N LEU A 145 -2.61 27.20 -9.85
CA LEU A 145 -3.46 26.02 -9.66
C LEU A 145 -4.05 26.00 -8.25
N GLU A 146 -5.31 25.56 -8.12
CA GLU A 146 -5.98 25.39 -6.82
C GLU A 146 -5.26 24.37 -5.92
N SER A 147 -4.64 23.37 -6.54
CA SER A 147 -3.82 22.37 -5.85
C SER A 147 -2.71 21.87 -6.75
N LEU A 148 -1.60 21.49 -6.13
CA LEU A 148 -0.48 20.83 -6.77
C LEU A 148 -0.37 19.39 -6.25
N PRO A 149 0.13 18.46 -7.08
CA PRO A 149 0.38 17.09 -6.62
C PRO A 149 1.49 17.00 -5.56
N PHE A 150 2.23 18.09 -5.33
CA PHE A 150 3.22 18.21 -4.27
C PHE A 150 3.42 19.70 -3.89
N ASN A 151 3.88 19.97 -2.67
CA ASN A 151 4.27 21.32 -2.25
C ASN A 151 5.59 21.75 -2.95
N LEU A 152 5.60 22.92 -3.60
CA LEU A 152 6.81 23.50 -4.21
C LEU A 152 7.94 23.68 -3.17
N SER A 153 7.59 24.12 -1.96
CA SER A 153 8.51 24.06 -0.83
C SER A 153 8.52 22.65 -0.26
N ARG A 154 9.70 22.01 -0.29
CA ARG A 154 9.89 20.69 0.34
C ARG A 154 10.22 20.80 1.83
N ALA A 155 10.33 22.02 2.37
CA ALA A 155 10.84 22.27 3.71
C ALA A 155 9.91 21.78 4.82
N THR A 156 8.59 21.97 4.71
CA THR A 156 7.64 21.61 5.78
C THR A 156 7.72 20.12 6.16
N HIS A 157 7.59 19.25 5.16
CA HIS A 157 7.68 17.79 5.34
C HIS A 157 9.05 17.35 5.87
N ARG A 158 10.15 17.97 5.38
CA ARG A 158 11.49 17.67 5.89
C ARG A 158 11.65 18.08 7.35
N LYS A 159 11.14 19.26 7.72
CA LYS A 159 11.24 19.78 9.09
C LYS A 159 10.56 18.84 10.08
N GLU A 160 9.33 18.41 9.79
CA GLU A 160 8.59 17.48 10.64
C GLU A 160 9.41 16.22 10.94
N HIS A 161 9.97 15.58 9.92
CA HIS A 161 10.76 14.37 10.11
C HIS A 161 12.17 14.62 10.68
N LEU A 162 12.81 15.74 10.39
CA LEU A 162 14.09 16.09 10.99
C LEU A 162 13.93 16.27 12.51
N ASP A 163 12.90 16.97 12.95
CA ASP A 163 12.60 17.17 14.37
C ASP A 163 12.37 15.80 15.07
N GLU A 164 11.64 14.87 14.44
CA GLU A 164 11.44 13.49 14.94
C GLU A 164 12.76 12.70 15.04
N LEU A 165 13.60 12.78 14.00
CA LEU A 165 14.88 12.07 13.94
C LEU A 165 15.88 12.61 14.98
N GLU A 166 15.99 13.93 15.10
CA GLU A 166 16.87 14.59 16.07
C GLU A 166 16.46 14.25 17.49
N SER A 167 15.15 14.26 17.79
CA SER A 167 14.60 13.82 19.07
C SER A 167 14.96 12.35 19.37
N ALA A 168 14.75 11.44 18.42
CA ALA A 168 15.06 10.02 18.58
C ALA A 168 16.56 9.74 18.79
N LEU A 169 17.43 10.55 18.19
CA LEU A 169 18.89 10.43 18.35
C LEU A 169 19.40 11.05 19.65
N ALA A 170 18.72 12.08 20.17
CA ALA A 170 19.04 12.71 21.45
C ALA A 170 18.60 11.88 22.67
N ALA A 171 17.62 10.98 22.49
CA ALA A 171 17.13 10.08 23.54
C ALA A 171 18.08 8.89 23.84
N LYS A 172 19.34 8.95 23.38
CA LYS A 172 20.37 7.92 23.59
C LYS A 172 21.30 8.23 24.76
#